data_AF-G2NA65-F1
#
_entry.id   AF-G2NA65-F1
#
_cell.length_a   1.000
_cell.length_b   1.000
_cell.length_c   1.000
_cell.angle_alpha   90.00
_cell.angle_beta   90.00
_cell.angle_gamma   90.00
#
_symmetry.space_group_name_H-M   'P 1'
#
loop_
_entity.id
_entity.type
_entity.pdbx_description
1 polymer ?
#
loop_
_entity_poly.entity_id
_entity_poly.type
_entity_poly.pdbx_seq_one_letter_code
_entity_poly.pdbx_strand_id
1 'polypeptide(L)'
;MTERDRDPKPDRSPENRTPREPGESRGMPRRPDDRALETRTEQERVDAGVADYNPDNVPPATDTPSRTRVEDTDAYRAEKAEIDREVKRGEMKPDQLRAREDRDPYPPTRYDR
;
A
#
# COMPACT_ATOMS: atom_id res chain seq x y z
N MET A 1 28.36 30.53 -50.35
CA MET A 1 28.28 29.07 -50.55
C MET A 1 29.52 28.47 -49.92
N THR A 2 29.38 27.63 -48.89
CA THR A 2 30.43 26.71 -48.46
C THR A 2 29.77 25.50 -47.77
N GLU A 3 30.11 24.33 -48.29
CA GLU A 3 29.66 22.98 -47.93
C GLU A 3 29.93 22.68 -46.44
N ARG A 4 28.93 22.25 -45.65
CA ARG A 4 28.61 20.84 -45.36
C ARG A 4 29.81 19.96 -44.96
N ASP A 5 30.34 20.18 -43.75
CA ASP A 5 30.97 19.11 -42.98
C ASP A 5 29.88 18.11 -42.55
N ARG A 6 29.82 16.98 -43.25
CA ARG A 6 28.98 15.84 -42.88
C ARG A 6 29.93 14.75 -42.41
N ASP A 7 29.99 14.53 -41.10
CA ASP A 7 30.80 13.46 -40.52
C ASP A 7 30.54 12.11 -41.23
N PRO A 8 31.59 11.31 -41.49
CA PRO A 8 31.41 10.01 -42.13
C PRO A 8 30.56 9.11 -41.22
N LYS A 9 29.51 8.51 -41.81
CA LYS A 9 28.65 7.58 -41.07
C LYS A 9 29.45 6.31 -40.71
N PRO A 10 29.24 5.73 -39.52
CA PRO A 10 29.94 4.52 -39.12
C PRO A 10 29.60 3.38 -40.08
N ASP A 11 30.65 2.69 -40.53
CA ASP A 11 30.55 1.50 -41.38
C ASP A 11 29.83 0.38 -40.62
N ARG A 12 28.73 -0.11 -41.19
CA ARG A 12 27.86 -1.16 -40.61
C ARG A 12 28.07 -2.52 -41.26
N SER A 13 29.16 -2.68 -42.02
CA SER A 13 29.55 -3.94 -42.63
C SER A 13 29.60 -5.06 -41.58
N PRO A 14 29.11 -6.27 -41.90
CA PRO A 14 28.97 -7.37 -40.92
C PRO A 14 30.31 -7.77 -40.29
N GLU A 15 31.41 -7.49 -40.98
CA GLU A 15 32.81 -7.77 -40.60
C GLU A 15 33.32 -6.84 -39.50
N ASN A 16 32.72 -5.64 -39.37
CA ASN A 16 33.05 -4.63 -38.36
C ASN A 16 32.10 -4.64 -37.15
N ARG A 17 31.28 -5.70 -37.00
CA ARG A 17 30.40 -5.86 -35.83
C ARG A 17 31.20 -6.47 -34.68
N THR A 18 31.37 -5.71 -33.60
CA THR A 18 31.89 -6.26 -32.35
C THR A 18 30.95 -7.36 -31.83
N PRO A 19 31.46 -8.54 -31.42
CA PRO A 19 30.65 -9.56 -30.77
C PRO A 19 30.03 -8.98 -29.50
N ARG A 20 28.71 -9.02 -29.41
CA ARG A 20 27.96 -8.52 -28.25
C ARG A 20 28.11 -9.49 -27.09
N GLU A 21 28.35 -8.99 -25.90
CA GLU A 21 28.55 -9.87 -24.74
C GLU A 21 27.30 -10.73 -24.46
N PRO A 22 27.46 -12.02 -24.11
CA PRO A 22 26.35 -12.89 -23.78
C PRO A 22 25.67 -12.40 -22.49
N GLY A 23 24.54 -11.70 -22.65
CA GLY A 23 23.77 -11.12 -21.53
C GLY A 23 22.95 -9.90 -21.92
N GLU A 24 23.28 -9.23 -23.02
CA GLU A 24 22.54 -8.04 -23.46
C GLU A 24 21.22 -8.41 -24.17
N SER A 25 20.21 -8.81 -23.41
CA SER A 25 18.86 -9.03 -23.96
C SER A 25 18.30 -7.74 -24.56
N ARG A 26 17.85 -7.78 -25.82
CA ARG A 26 17.13 -6.68 -26.47
C ARG A 26 15.66 -6.75 -26.01
N GLY A 27 15.37 -6.17 -24.85
CA GLY A 27 14.03 -6.12 -24.27
C GLY A 27 14.06 -5.66 -22.81
N MET A 28 12.90 -5.38 -22.23
CA MET A 28 12.82 -5.08 -20.80
C MET A 28 13.35 -6.29 -19.99
N PRO A 29 14.17 -6.05 -18.97
CA PRO A 29 14.69 -7.13 -18.15
C PRO A 29 13.53 -7.89 -17.48
N ARG A 30 13.67 -9.23 -17.39
CA ARG A 30 12.63 -10.11 -16.81
C ARG A 30 12.34 -9.79 -15.34
N ARG A 31 13.30 -9.19 -14.64
CA ARG A 31 13.19 -8.72 -13.26
C ARG A 31 13.80 -7.32 -13.17
N PRO A 32 13.16 -6.38 -12.46
CA PRO A 32 13.77 -5.11 -12.09
C PRO A 32 15.08 -5.33 -11.34
N ASP A 33 15.98 -4.35 -11.41
CA ASP A 33 17.16 -4.33 -10.56
C ASP A 33 16.74 -3.96 -9.14
N ASP A 34 16.77 -4.95 -8.24
CA ASP A 34 16.34 -4.79 -6.85
C ASP A 34 17.15 -3.72 -6.10
N ARG A 35 18.45 -3.56 -6.41
CA ARG A 35 19.29 -2.52 -5.77
C ARG A 35 18.93 -1.13 -6.27
N ALA A 36 18.67 -0.99 -7.56
CA ALA A 36 18.22 0.27 -8.14
C ALA A 36 16.84 0.66 -7.60
N LEU A 37 15.95 -0.32 -7.43
CA LEU A 37 14.63 -0.13 -6.85
C LEU A 37 14.72 0.34 -5.40
N GLU A 38 15.51 -0.35 -4.56
CA GLU A 38 15.74 0.00 -3.16
C GLU A 38 16.27 1.43 -3.00
N THR A 39 17.26 1.79 -3.82
CA THR A 39 17.83 3.15 -3.85
C THR A 39 16.78 4.20 -4.20
N ARG A 40 15.94 3.92 -5.21
CA ARG A 40 14.89 4.85 -5.64
C ARG A 40 13.82 5.01 -4.56
N THR A 41 13.44 3.93 -3.89
CA THR A 41 12.47 3.96 -2.80
C THR A 41 12.99 4.73 -1.58
N GLU A 42 14.28 4.63 -1.26
CA GLU A 42 14.90 5.47 -0.22
C GLU A 42 14.87 6.94 -0.60
N GLN A 43 15.26 7.28 -1.84
CA GLN A 43 15.23 8.67 -2.31
C GLN A 43 13.80 9.25 -2.31
N GLU A 44 12.82 8.46 -2.76
CA GLU A 44 11.40 8.86 -2.72
C GLU A 44 10.91 9.10 -1.28
N ARG A 45 11.36 8.30 -0.30
CA ARG A 45 11.07 8.53 1.13
C ARG A 45 11.69 9.83 1.63
N VAL A 46 12.95 10.10 1.29
CA VAL A 46 13.64 11.34 1.62
C VAL A 46 12.94 12.56 1.01
N ASP A 47 12.61 12.50 -0.29
CA ASP A 47 11.95 13.59 -1.01
C ASP A 47 10.53 13.86 -0.47
N ALA A 48 9.82 12.80 -0.07
CA ALA A 48 8.51 12.90 0.57
C ALA A 48 8.59 13.33 2.05
N GLY A 49 9.79 13.43 2.63
CA GLY A 49 10.00 13.68 4.05
C GLY A 49 9.45 12.56 4.95
N VAL A 50 9.25 11.36 4.40
CA VAL A 50 8.74 10.18 5.11
C VAL A 50 9.93 9.41 5.64
N ALA A 51 10.39 9.79 6.83
CA ALA A 51 11.40 9.04 7.57
C ALA A 51 10.78 7.79 8.21
N ASP A 52 11.61 6.78 8.46
CA ASP A 52 11.21 5.64 9.28
C ASP A 52 10.78 6.14 10.66
N TYR A 53 9.75 5.49 11.22
CA TYR A 53 9.23 5.85 12.53
C TYR A 53 10.34 5.77 13.58
N ASN A 54 10.69 6.92 14.16
CA ASN A 54 11.59 7.02 15.30
C ASN A 54 10.79 7.54 16.50
N PRO A 55 10.58 6.75 17.57
CA PRO A 55 9.83 7.18 18.75
C PRO A 55 10.41 8.42 19.42
N ASP A 56 11.72 8.67 19.29
CA ASP A 56 12.38 9.87 19.83
C ASP A 56 12.07 11.14 19.04
N ASN A 57 11.63 11.00 17.78
CA ASN A 57 11.22 12.11 16.90
C ASN A 57 9.71 12.37 16.93
N VAL A 58 8.96 11.65 17.77
CA VAL A 58 7.53 11.88 17.97
C VAL A 58 7.37 12.90 19.10
N PRO A 59 6.76 14.07 18.85
CA PRO A 59 6.42 15.00 19.92
C PRO A 59 5.59 14.30 21.00
N PRO A 60 5.78 14.63 22.29
CA PRO A 60 4.97 14.04 23.34
C PRO A 60 3.49 14.34 23.08
N ALA A 61 2.62 13.39 23.42
CA ALA A 61 1.17 13.58 23.30
C ALA A 61 0.76 14.83 24.09
N THR A 62 0.22 15.83 23.39
CA THR A 62 -0.24 17.09 24.00
C THR A 62 -1.64 16.97 24.59
N ASP A 63 -2.40 15.97 24.15
CA ASP A 63 -3.76 15.74 24.63
C ASP A 63 -3.74 15.19 26.04
N THR A 64 -4.60 15.75 26.90
CA THR A 64 -4.80 15.22 28.24
C THR A 64 -5.53 13.88 28.11
N PRO A 65 -4.99 12.78 28.67
CA PRO A 65 -5.69 11.50 28.62
C PRO A 65 -7.04 11.65 29.34
N SER A 66 -8.11 11.19 28.68
CA SER A 66 -9.42 11.12 29.33
C SER A 66 -9.32 10.24 30.57
N ARG A 67 -9.78 10.75 31.71
CA ARG A 67 -9.87 9.97 32.95
C ARG A 67 -11.01 8.94 32.90
N THR A 68 -11.95 9.12 31.99
CA THR A 68 -13.13 8.27 31.84
C THR A 68 -12.91 7.35 30.64
N ARG A 69 -13.04 6.05 30.86
CA ARG A 69 -13.08 5.08 29.76
C ARG A 69 -14.32 5.32 28.92
N VAL A 70 -14.22 5.17 27.61
CA VAL A 70 -15.37 5.35 26.69
C VAL A 70 -16.55 4.47 27.12
N GLU A 71 -16.27 3.25 27.58
CA GLU A 71 -17.27 2.28 28.05
C GLU A 71 -18.05 2.73 29.30
N ASP A 72 -17.47 3.65 30.09
CA ASP A 72 -18.12 4.20 31.28
C ASP A 72 -19.04 5.38 30.97
N THR A 73 -19.02 5.88 29.74
CA THR A 73 -19.87 7.00 29.34
C THR A 73 -21.33 6.57 29.20
N ASP A 74 -22.25 7.48 29.53
CA ASP A 74 -23.69 7.23 29.36
C ASP A 74 -24.06 7.00 27.89
N ALA A 75 -23.38 7.69 26.97
CA ALA A 75 -23.56 7.51 25.53
C ALA A 75 -23.25 6.07 25.09
N TYR A 76 -22.12 5.51 25.53
CA TYR A 76 -21.77 4.12 25.23
C TYR A 76 -22.78 3.14 25.83
N ARG A 77 -23.17 3.35 27.09
CA ARG A 77 -24.13 2.47 27.78
C ARG A 77 -25.51 2.49 27.12
N ALA A 78 -25.97 3.67 26.70
CA ALA A 78 -27.23 3.83 25.98
C ALA A 78 -27.21 3.13 24.62
N GLU A 79 -26.15 3.34 23.84
CA GLU A 79 -25.98 2.68 22.53
C GLU A 79 -25.91 1.17 22.69
N LYS A 80 -25.12 0.68 23.65
CA LYS A 80 -24.99 -0.75 23.93
C LYS A 80 -26.34 -1.37 24.31
N ALA A 81 -27.14 -0.68 25.11
CA ALA A 81 -28.47 -1.14 25.49
C ALA A 81 -29.45 -1.18 24.30
N GLU A 82 -29.32 -0.26 23.33
CA GLU A 82 -30.14 -0.29 22.13
C GLU A 82 -29.74 -1.45 21.20
N ILE A 83 -28.45 -1.64 20.95
CA ILE A 83 -27.94 -2.80 20.20
C ILE A 83 -28.45 -4.12 20.82
N ASP A 84 -28.36 -4.25 22.15
CA ASP A 84 -28.84 -5.45 22.84
C ASP A 84 -30.37 -5.63 22.69
N ARG A 85 -31.14 -4.53 22.65
CA ARG A 85 -32.58 -4.55 22.38
C ARG A 85 -32.89 -5.01 20.96
N GLU A 86 -32.20 -4.47 19.95
CA GLU A 86 -32.38 -4.82 18.54
C GLU A 86 -32.05 -6.29 18.28
N VAL A 87 -30.94 -6.78 18.86
CA VAL A 87 -30.57 -8.20 18.79
C VAL A 87 -31.63 -9.08 19.45
N LYS A 88 -32.12 -8.70 20.64
CA LYS A 88 -33.19 -9.44 21.33
C LYS A 88 -34.50 -9.45 20.54
N ARG A 89 -34.82 -8.36 19.84
CA ARG A 89 -36.01 -8.21 18.99
C ARG A 89 -35.87 -8.91 17.64
N GLY A 90 -34.65 -9.29 17.27
CA GLY A 90 -34.33 -9.94 15.99
C GLY A 90 -34.22 -8.97 14.81
N GLU A 91 -34.12 -7.66 15.07
CA GLU A 91 -33.91 -6.65 14.02
C GLU A 91 -32.44 -6.57 13.59
N MET A 92 -31.52 -6.93 14.49
CA MET A 92 -30.10 -7.08 14.22
C MET A 92 -29.68 -8.54 14.43
N LYS A 93 -28.92 -9.11 13.49
CA LYS A 93 -28.36 -10.46 13.68
C LYS A 93 -27.19 -10.39 14.67
N PRO A 94 -27.05 -11.31 15.63
CA PRO A 94 -25.89 -11.36 16.53
C PRO A 94 -24.54 -11.39 15.79
N ASP A 95 -24.53 -12.02 14.62
CA ASP A 95 -23.36 -12.11 13.76
C ASP A 95 -22.85 -10.75 13.27
N GLN A 96 -23.73 -9.74 13.14
CA GLN A 96 -23.32 -8.39 12.75
C GLN A 96 -22.45 -7.69 13.79
N LEU A 97 -22.39 -8.20 15.02
CA LEU A 97 -21.48 -7.72 16.07
C LEU A 97 -20.06 -8.31 15.97
N ARG A 98 -19.85 -9.34 15.14
CA ARG A 98 -18.54 -9.98 14.98
C ARG A 98 -17.64 -9.22 14.01
N ALA A 99 -16.35 -9.54 14.03
CA ALA A 99 -15.39 -9.07 13.02
C ALA A 99 -15.80 -9.55 11.63
N ARG A 100 -15.42 -8.81 10.58
CA ARG A 100 -15.85 -9.10 9.20
C ARG A 100 -15.49 -10.52 8.74
N GLU A 101 -14.36 -11.04 9.19
CA GLU A 101 -13.86 -12.38 8.88
C GLU A 101 -14.61 -13.51 9.58
N ASP A 102 -15.25 -13.22 10.72
CA ASP A 102 -16.04 -14.17 11.50
C ASP A 102 -17.54 -14.11 11.20
N ARG A 103 -17.93 -13.21 10.29
CA ARG A 103 -19.32 -13.04 9.86
C ARG A 103 -19.72 -14.11 8.86
N ASP A 104 -21.01 -14.44 8.88
CA ASP A 104 -21.64 -15.22 7.82
C ASP A 104 -21.38 -14.53 6.46
N PRO A 105 -20.92 -15.27 5.44
CA PRO A 105 -20.61 -14.70 4.15
C PRO A 105 -21.86 -14.08 3.50
N TYR A 106 -21.68 -12.93 2.85
CA TYR A 106 -22.72 -12.29 2.04
C TYR A 106 -22.32 -12.28 0.55
N PRO A 107 -23.17 -12.77 -0.38
CA PRO A 107 -24.47 -13.39 -0.12
C PRO A 107 -24.31 -14.75 0.59
N PRO A 108 -25.31 -15.17 1.39
CA PRO A 108 -25.25 -16.45 2.06
C PRO A 108 -25.14 -17.57 1.02
N THR A 109 -24.30 -18.57 1.32
CA THR A 109 -24.07 -19.71 0.40
C THR A 109 -25.31 -20.59 0.25
N ARG A 110 -26.26 -20.48 1.19
CA ARG A 110 -27.58 -21.10 1.15
C ARG A 110 -28.60 -20.12 1.69
N TYR A 111 -29.71 -19.97 0.98
CA TYR A 111 -30.89 -19.28 1.48
C TYR A 111 -31.81 -20.32 2.12
N ASP A 112 -32.34 -20.03 3.31
CA ASP A 112 -33.41 -20.84 3.89
C ASP A 112 -34.64 -20.77 2.97
N ARG A 113 -35.18 -21.93 2.59
CA ARG A 113 -36.25 -22.09 1.60
C ARG A 113 -37.63 -22.08 2.24
#